data_AF-V7AUQ7-F1
#
_entry.id   AF-V7AUQ7-F1
#
_cell.length_a   1.000
_cell.length_b   1.000
_cell.length_c   1.000
_cell.angle_alpha   90.00
_cell.angle_beta   90.00
_cell.angle_gamma   90.00
#
_symmetry.space_group_name_H-M   'P 1'
#
loop_
_entity.id
_entity.type
_entity.pdbx_description
1 polymer ?
#
loop_
_entity_poly.entity_id
_entity_poly.type
_entity_poly.pdbx_seq_one_letter_code
_entity_poly.pdbx_strand_id
1 'polypeptide(L)'
;MWGLLEASHLLKRSLSLYQYFGQDEHVCIDDLIQHIGPASTIPLPGAFYGVFDGHGGTDAALFIRNNILKFIVEDSNFPTCVGQAITSAFLKADYAFADSSSHDMSSGTTALTALVSGS
;
A
#
# COMPACT_ATOMS: atom_id res chain seq x y z
N MET A 1 -8.12 -13.73 -18.50
CA MET A 1 -6.73 -13.24 -18.70
C MET A 1 -6.41 -12.40 -17.50
N TRP A 2 -5.62 -12.92 -16.56
CA TRP A 2 -5.29 -12.22 -15.31
C TRP A 2 -4.23 -11.15 -15.61
N GLY A 3 -4.57 -9.88 -15.43
CA GLY A 3 -3.61 -8.79 -15.51
C GLY A 3 -2.98 -8.59 -14.15
N LEU A 4 -1.75 -9.08 -13.95
CA LEU A 4 -0.90 -8.62 -12.86
C LEU A 4 -0.39 -7.23 -13.23
N LEU A 5 -0.73 -6.24 -12.42
CA LEU A 5 -0.04 -4.95 -12.46
C LEU A 5 0.86 -4.89 -11.23
N GLU A 6 2.15 -5.18 -11.42
CA GLU A 6 3.15 -4.98 -10.38
C GLU A 6 3.53 -3.50 -10.33
N ALA A 7 3.37 -2.89 -9.16
CA ALA A 7 3.94 -1.58 -8.87
C ALA A 7 4.89 -1.75 -7.68
N SER A 8 6.19 -1.80 -7.95
CA SER A 8 7.23 -1.68 -6.93
C SER A 8 7.60 -0.20 -6.79
N HIS A 9 7.26 0.43 -5.67
CA HIS A 9 7.78 1.76 -5.31
C HIS A 9 8.54 1.65 -3.98
N LEU A 10 9.81 2.08 -3.99
CA LEU A 10 10.70 2.09 -2.83
C LEU A 10 10.46 3.36 -2.01
N LEU A 11 9.98 3.21 -0.77
CA LEU A 11 9.91 4.29 0.20
C LEU A 11 11.22 4.33 1.00
N LYS A 12 12.05 5.32 0.63
CA LYS A 12 13.39 5.67 1.14
C LYS A 12 14.47 4.56 1.13
N ARG A 13 15.63 4.93 0.57
CA ARG A 13 16.87 4.15 0.58
C ARG A 13 17.50 4.16 1.97
N SER A 14 17.77 3.00 2.58
CA SER A 14 18.99 2.80 3.38
C SER A 14 19.28 1.31 3.61
N LEU A 15 20.47 0.85 3.22
CA LEU A 15 21.00 -0.48 3.48
C LEU A 15 21.41 -0.59 4.96
N SER A 16 20.67 -1.33 5.77
CA SER A 16 21.09 -1.75 7.12
C SER A 16 20.90 -3.27 7.24
N LEU A 17 22.00 -4.00 7.41
CA LEU A 17 22.07 -5.47 7.44
C LEU A 17 21.56 -6.10 8.75
N TYR A 18 20.73 -5.41 9.53
CA TYR A 18 20.13 -5.94 10.76
C TYR A 18 18.62 -5.70 10.78
N GLN A 19 17.86 -6.70 10.33
CA GLN A 19 16.40 -6.75 10.48
C GLN A 19 16.07 -7.13 11.92
N TYR A 20 15.45 -6.23 12.69
CA TYR A 20 14.81 -6.59 13.95
C TYR A 20 13.49 -7.33 13.66
N PHE A 21 13.25 -8.47 14.31
CA PHE A 21 12.00 -9.23 14.21
C PHE A 21 10.79 -8.33 14.55
N GLY A 22 9.78 -8.30 13.66
CA GLY A 22 8.51 -7.58 13.88
C GLY A 22 8.36 -6.24 13.18
N GLN A 23 9.23 -5.90 12.22
CA GLN A 23 9.09 -4.71 11.37
C GLN A 23 8.31 -4.96 10.08
N ASP A 24 8.04 -6.22 9.75
CA ASP A 24 7.32 -6.57 8.54
C ASP A 24 5.80 -6.58 8.78
N GLU A 25 5.07 -6.07 7.80
CA GLU A 25 3.62 -5.97 7.83
C GLU A 25 3.01 -6.58 6.55
N HIS A 26 1.74 -6.97 6.62
CA HIS A 26 1.02 -7.46 5.45
C HIS A 26 -0.47 -7.13 5.51
N VAL A 27 -1.12 -7.19 4.35
CA VAL A 27 -2.56 -7.07 4.22
C VAL A 27 -3.08 -8.15 3.28
N CYS A 28 -4.20 -8.76 3.67
CA CYS A 28 -4.88 -9.83 2.94
C CYS A 28 -6.38 -9.54 2.97
N ILE A 29 -6.91 -9.05 1.86
CA ILE A 29 -8.32 -8.69 1.71
C ILE A 29 -8.87 -9.47 0.53
N ASP A 30 -9.67 -10.51 0.81
CA ASP A 30 -10.23 -11.37 -0.23
C ASP A 30 -11.50 -10.80 -0.87
N ASP A 31 -12.26 -9.98 -0.11
CA ASP A 31 -13.47 -9.30 -0.59
C ASP A 31 -13.33 -7.78 -0.40
N LEU A 32 -12.93 -7.12 -1.48
CA LEU A 32 -12.70 -5.69 -1.52
C LEU A 32 -13.97 -4.87 -1.33
N ILE A 33 -15.12 -5.36 -1.81
CA ILE A 33 -16.41 -4.67 -1.69
C ILE A 33 -16.87 -4.71 -0.24
N GLN A 34 -16.76 -5.87 0.40
CA GLN A 34 -17.09 -6.01 1.82
C GLN A 34 -16.17 -5.17 2.71
N HIS A 35 -14.88 -5.08 2.38
CA HIS A 35 -13.90 -4.36 3.18
C HIS A 35 -14.07 -2.83 3.11
N ILE A 36 -14.31 -2.28 1.92
CA ILE A 36 -14.42 -0.82 1.72
C ILE A 36 -15.85 -0.33 1.97
N GLY A 37 -16.83 -1.23 1.83
CA GLY A 37 -18.23 -0.99 2.11
C GLY A 37 -19.07 -0.72 0.84
N PRO A 38 -20.40 -0.91 0.94
CA PRO A 38 -21.32 -0.88 -0.20
C PRO A 38 -21.55 0.50 -0.83
N ALA A 39 -21.04 1.57 -0.22
CA ALA A 39 -21.06 2.93 -0.79
C ALA A 39 -19.90 3.21 -1.74
N SER A 40 -19.01 2.23 -1.97
CA SER A 40 -17.83 2.40 -2.81
C SER A 40 -18.17 2.26 -4.30
N THR A 41 -17.62 3.17 -5.11
CA THR A 41 -17.73 3.19 -6.58
C THR A 41 -16.91 2.08 -7.26
N ILE A 42 -16.55 1.02 -6.54
CA ILE A 42 -15.73 -0.07 -7.08
C ILE A 42 -16.62 -0.90 -8.02
N PRO A 43 -16.30 -0.94 -9.32
CA PRO A 43 -17.23 -1.46 -10.31
C PRO A 43 -17.27 -3.00 -10.35
N LEU A 44 -16.38 -3.69 -9.62
CA LEU A 44 -16.18 -5.14 -9.75
C LEU A 44 -15.77 -5.78 -8.40
N PRO A 45 -16.13 -7.05 -8.16
CA PRO A 45 -15.53 -7.86 -7.09
C PRO A 45 -14.01 -7.87 -7.21
N GLY A 46 -13.30 -8.01 -6.10
CA GLY A 46 -11.85 -8.03 -6.15
C GLY A 46 -11.22 -8.33 -4.81
N ALA A 47 -9.89 -8.45 -4.83
CA ALA A 47 -9.07 -8.71 -3.67
C ALA A 47 -7.84 -7.79 -3.67
N PHE A 48 -7.31 -7.48 -2.49
CA PHE A 48 -6.11 -6.67 -2.32
C PHE A 48 -5.14 -7.35 -1.35
N TYR A 49 -3.89 -7.46 -1.79
CA TYR A 49 -2.81 -8.05 -1.01
C TYR A 49 -1.62 -7.10 -0.97
N GLY A 50 -0.89 -7.12 0.14
CA GLY A 50 0.35 -6.37 0.26
C GLY A 50 1.31 -6.98 1.27
N VAL A 51 2.60 -6.87 0.99
CA VAL A 51 3.70 -7.25 1.88
C VAL A 51 4.63 -6.05 2.01
N PHE A 52 4.98 -5.73 3.25
CA PHE A 52 5.73 -4.54 3.61
C PHE A 52 6.92 -4.97 4.50
N ASP A 53 8.12 -4.88 3.94
CA ASP A 53 9.38 -5.26 4.62
C ASP A 53 9.98 -3.99 5.25
N GLY A 54 9.80 -3.85 6.56
CA GLY A 54 10.15 -2.65 7.32
C GLY A 54 11.58 -2.65 7.84
N HIS A 55 12.22 -1.47 7.88
CA HIS A 55 13.56 -1.28 8.41
C HIS A 55 13.68 0.05 9.13
N GLY A 56 14.60 0.15 10.11
CA GLY A 56 14.79 1.39 10.88
C GLY A 56 13.62 1.77 11.78
N GLY A 57 12.72 0.82 12.09
CA GLY A 57 11.50 1.01 12.87
C GLY A 57 10.29 0.34 12.20
N THR A 58 9.20 0.16 12.95
CA THR A 58 7.96 -0.47 12.49
C THR A 58 7.00 0.50 11.78
N ASP A 59 7.21 1.80 11.97
CA ASP A 59 6.22 2.84 11.66
C ASP A 59 5.90 2.94 10.18
N ALA A 60 6.91 2.86 9.30
CA ALA A 60 6.68 2.94 7.85
C ALA A 60 5.86 1.77 7.31
N ALA A 61 6.19 0.54 7.73
CA ALA A 61 5.47 -0.68 7.34
C ALA A 61 4.02 -0.67 7.87
N LEU A 62 3.83 -0.24 9.12
CA LEU A 62 2.51 -0.11 9.73
C LEU A 62 1.68 0.99 9.06
N PHE A 63 2.30 2.14 8.78
CA PHE A 63 1.65 3.25 8.10
C PHE A 63 1.15 2.83 6.72
N ILE A 64 2.00 2.17 5.92
CA ILE A 64 1.60 1.80 4.57
C ILE A 64 0.51 0.73 4.58
N ARG A 65 0.61 -0.28 5.46
CA ARG A 65 -0.43 -1.30 5.64
C ARG A 65 -1.81 -0.69 5.89
N ASN A 66 -1.87 0.35 6.72
CA ASN A 66 -3.13 0.96 7.14
C ASN A 66 -3.71 1.94 6.10
N ASN A 67 -2.89 2.48 5.20
CA ASN A 67 -3.29 3.62 4.36
C ASN A 67 -3.27 3.36 2.86
N ILE A 68 -2.44 2.42 2.35
CA ILE A 68 -2.20 2.31 0.91
C ILE A 68 -3.46 2.00 0.11
N LEU A 69 -4.29 1.06 0.59
CA LEU A 69 -5.53 0.71 -0.10
C LEU A 69 -6.50 1.89 -0.16
N LYS A 70 -6.64 2.61 0.95
CA LYS A 70 -7.46 3.82 1.03
C LYS A 70 -7.00 4.86 0.00
N PHE A 71 -5.70 5.12 -0.08
CA PHE A 71 -5.16 6.08 -1.04
C PHE A 71 -5.37 5.65 -2.50
N ILE A 72 -5.30 4.34 -2.79
CA ILE A 72 -5.59 3.82 -4.14
C ILE A 72 -7.06 4.10 -4.49
N VAL A 73 -8.00 3.78 -3.61
CA VAL A 73 -9.44 3.89 -3.93
C VAL A 73 -9.99 5.31 -3.89
N GLU A 74 -9.33 6.21 -3.16
CA GLU A 74 -9.66 7.64 -3.14
C GLU A 74 -9.01 8.43 -4.29
N ASP A 75 -8.07 7.83 -5.04
CA ASP A 75 -7.42 8.49 -6.17
C ASP A 75 -8.41 8.70 -7.33
N SER A 76 -8.36 9.86 -7.97
CA SER A 76 -9.27 10.19 -9.07
C SER A 76 -9.10 9.32 -10.30
N ASN A 77 -7.95 8.65 -10.45
CA ASN A 77 -7.72 7.69 -11.52
C ASN A 77 -8.32 6.32 -11.22
N PHE A 78 -8.75 6.04 -9.99
CA PHE A 78 -9.42 4.78 -9.66
C PHE A 78 -10.92 4.86 -9.98
N PRO A 79 -11.53 3.83 -10.62
CA PRO A 79 -10.95 2.58 -11.12
C PRO A 79 -10.44 2.65 -12.58
N THR A 80 -10.58 3.80 -13.25
CA THR A 80 -10.37 3.96 -14.70
C THR A 80 -8.95 3.66 -15.18
N CYS A 81 -7.93 4.09 -14.42
CA CYS A 81 -6.51 3.88 -14.69
C CYS A 81 -5.80 3.43 -13.40
N VAL A 82 -6.02 2.16 -13.03
CA VAL A 82 -5.51 1.55 -11.79
C VAL A 82 -3.99 1.73 -11.61
N GLY A 83 -3.19 1.62 -12.67
CA GLY A 83 -1.74 1.80 -12.58
C GLY A 83 -1.31 3.20 -12.14
N GLN A 84 -2.02 4.22 -12.63
CA GLN A 84 -1.80 5.61 -12.21
C GLN A 84 -2.28 5.83 -10.78
N ALA A 85 -3.46 5.30 -10.43
CA ALA A 85 -3.97 5.36 -9.06
C ALA A 85 -3.00 4.74 -8.04
N ILE A 86 -2.44 3.57 -8.34
CA ILE A 86 -1.44 2.92 -7.50
C ILE A 86 -0.18 3.79 -7.37
N THR A 87 0.35 4.29 -8.49
CA THR A 87 1.54 5.15 -8.48
C THR A 87 1.33 6.42 -7.63
N SER A 88 0.20 7.11 -7.84
CA SER A 88 -0.19 8.29 -7.06
C SER A 88 -0.37 7.98 -5.58
N ALA A 89 -0.96 6.83 -5.25
CA ALA A 89 -1.18 6.40 -3.87
C ALA A 89 0.13 6.16 -3.12
N PHE A 90 1.12 5.53 -3.76
CA PHE A 90 2.45 5.35 -3.17
C PHE A 90 3.17 6.69 -2.95
N LEU A 91 3.09 7.62 -3.90
CA LEU A 91 3.63 8.97 -3.72
C LEU A 91 2.94 9.72 -2.58
N LYS A 92 1.60 9.66 -2.51
CA LYS A 92 0.82 10.25 -1.42
C LYS A 92 1.19 9.64 -0.07
N ALA A 93 1.43 8.32 -0.02
CA ALA A 93 1.89 7.64 1.19
C ALA A 93 3.26 8.12 1.64
N ASP A 94 4.22 8.33 0.72
CA ASP A 94 5.54 8.87 1.05
C ASP A 94 5.44 10.24 1.72
N TYR A 95 4.71 11.16 1.09
CA TYR A 95 4.52 12.51 1.62
C TYR A 95 3.79 12.50 2.96
N ALA A 96 2.69 11.75 3.07
CA ALA A 96 1.91 11.68 4.29
C ALA A 96 2.69 11.05 5.46
N PHE A 97 3.56 10.08 5.18
CA PHE A 97 4.46 9.52 6.19
C PHE A 97 5.56 10.54 6.57
N ALA A 98 6.17 11.22 5.60
CA ALA A 98 7.22 12.21 5.86
C ALA A 98 6.71 13.43 6.65
N ASP A 99 5.47 13.87 6.41
CA ASP A 99 4.87 15.04 7.08
C ASP A 99 4.39 14.75 8.50
N SER A 100 4.32 13.47 8.88
CA SER A 100 3.82 13.07 10.19
C SER A 100 4.90 13.23 11.28
N SER A 101 4.73 14.22 12.16
CA SER A 101 5.71 14.57 13.21
C SER A 101 5.81 13.53 14.35
N SER A 102 5.02 12.45 14.30
CA SER A 102 4.91 11.44 15.36
C SER A 102 5.66 10.15 15.06
N HIS A 103 6.12 9.93 13.83
CA HIS A 103 6.80 8.69 13.45
C HIS A 103 8.32 8.84 13.52
N ASP A 104 8.99 7.73 13.76
CA ASP A 104 10.43 7.67 13.64
C ASP A 104 10.84 7.93 12.18
N MET A 105 11.40 9.12 11.91
CA MET A 105 11.86 9.53 10.58
C MET A 105 13.00 8.66 10.02
N SER A 106 13.57 7.77 10.85
CA SER A 106 14.53 6.77 10.41
C SER A 106 13.90 5.46 9.90
N SER A 107 12.59 5.27 10.10
CA SER A 107 11.86 4.10 9.59
C SER A 107 11.57 4.21 8.09
N GLY A 108 11.70 3.08 7.40
CA GLY A 108 11.39 2.89 5.99
C GLY A 108 10.79 1.52 5.74
N THR A 109 10.24 1.30 4.54
CA THR A 109 9.68 0.00 4.16
C THR A 109 9.81 -0.23 2.66
N THR A 110 10.13 -1.46 2.26
CA THR A 110 9.81 -1.93 0.91
C THR A 110 8.35 -2.35 0.87
N ALA A 111 7.66 -2.12 -0.24
CA ALA A 111 6.25 -2.46 -0.38
C ALA A 111 5.99 -3.13 -1.73
N LEU A 112 5.27 -4.25 -1.68
CA LEU A 112 4.73 -4.95 -2.84
C LEU A 112 3.23 -5.12 -2.63
N THR A 113 2.42 -4.72 -3.61
CA THR A 113 0.97 -4.87 -3.55
C THR A 113 0.41 -5.50 -4.81
N ALA A 114 -0.65 -6.29 -4.66
CA ALA A 114 -1.42 -6.84 -5.76
C ALA A 114 -2.90 -6.47 -5.58
N LEU A 115 -3.48 -5.89 -6.63
CA LEU A 115 -4.91 -5.66 -6.74
C LEU A 115 -5.48 -6.61 -7.80
N VAL A 116 -6.42 -7.44 -7.40
CA VAL A 116 -7.05 -8.46 -8.25
C VAL A 116 -8.49 -8.06 -8.50
N SER A 117 -8.89 -8.01 -9.77
CA SER A 117 -10.28 -7.82 -10.17
C SER A 117 -10.91 -9.17 -10.55
N GLY A 118 -12.06 -9.47 -9.97
CA GLY A 118 -12.94 -10.56 -10.41
C GLY A 118 -13.67 -10.18 -11.70
N SER A 119 -13.92 -11.19 -12.54
CA SER A 119 -14.70 -11.10 -13.78
C SER A 119 -16.05 -11.76 -13.62
#